data_AF-A0A518D3U5-F1
#
_entry.id   AF-A0A518D3U5-F1
#
_cell.length_a   1.000
_cell.length_b   1.000
_cell.length_c   1.000
_cell.angle_alpha   90.00
_cell.angle_beta   90.00
_cell.angle_gamma   90.00
#
_symmetry.space_group_name_H-M   'P 1'
#
loop_
_entity.id
_entity.type
_entity.pdbx_description
1 polymer ?
#
loop_
_entity_poly.entity_id
_entity_poly.type
_entity_poly.pdbx_seq_one_letter_code
_entity_poly.pdbx_strand_id
1 'polypeptide(L)'
;MTTPASHLSDRPSRNRIRGARVLGLCLALGLCAGASACVVTETVRPDHGDGRARSLEVAATFDVVASGTIVGQVQQYGDSSSPQKHYFAVMNRWGQELGLVDGLGRIWRHRPHESEPEAVGSGPLAEGVRRLLELADTPQLVAHRAED
;
A
#
# COMPACT_ATOMS: atom_id res chain seq x y z
N MET A 1 -36.33 -69.63 11.84
CA MET A 1 -37.56 -69.70 11.04
C MET A 1 -37.65 -68.38 10.26
N THR A 2 -37.06 -68.35 9.07
CA THR A 2 -37.68 -68.58 7.73
C THR A 2 -38.10 -67.27 7.07
N THR A 3 -37.23 -66.76 6.19
CA THR A 3 -37.57 -65.94 5.01
C THR A 3 -38.57 -66.70 4.13
N PRO A 4 -39.45 -65.99 3.39
CA PRO A 4 -39.21 -65.79 1.95
C PRO A 4 -39.76 -64.40 1.46
N ALA A 5 -39.25 -63.67 0.46
CA ALA A 5 -38.66 -64.00 -0.85
C ALA A 5 -39.67 -64.73 -1.77
N SER A 6 -40.47 -64.09 -2.63
CA SER A 6 -40.05 -63.50 -3.91
C SER A 6 -41.16 -63.74 -4.95
N HIS A 7 -41.10 -62.95 -6.03
CA HIS A 7 -41.25 -63.38 -7.44
C HIS A 7 -42.63 -63.71 -8.06
N LEU A 8 -42.97 -62.95 -9.12
CA LEU A 8 -43.56 -63.42 -10.38
C LEU A 8 -43.27 -62.31 -11.43
N SER A 9 -42.24 -62.42 -12.29
CA SER A 9 -42.20 -63.13 -13.58
C SER A 9 -43.20 -62.62 -14.61
N ASP A 10 -42.73 -61.91 -15.65
CA ASP A 10 -42.96 -62.39 -17.03
C ASP A 10 -41.92 -61.84 -18.03
N ARG A 11 -41.56 -62.66 -19.02
CA ARG A 11 -40.62 -62.39 -20.14
C ARG A 11 -41.46 -62.18 -21.44
N PRO A 12 -40.92 -62.36 -22.67
CA PRO A 12 -40.11 -61.42 -23.45
C PRO A 12 -40.70 -61.15 -24.87
N SER A 13 -40.08 -60.23 -25.63
CA SER A 13 -39.40 -60.54 -26.91
C SER A 13 -39.46 -59.44 -27.98
N ARG A 14 -38.30 -59.26 -28.65
CA ARG A 14 -38.08 -58.92 -30.08
C ARG A 14 -38.52 -57.50 -30.53
N ASN A 15 -37.82 -56.78 -31.41
CA ASN A 15 -36.67 -57.04 -32.27
C ASN A 15 -36.31 -55.70 -32.95
N ARG A 16 -35.03 -55.45 -33.21
CA ARG A 16 -34.43 -54.91 -34.46
C ARG A 16 -33.27 -53.95 -34.19
N ILE A 17 -32.08 -54.52 -34.30
CA ILE A 17 -30.83 -53.86 -34.61
C ILE A 17 -30.84 -53.52 -36.11
N ARG A 18 -30.76 -52.24 -36.49
CA ARG A 18 -30.12 -51.64 -37.69
C ARG A 18 -30.12 -50.12 -37.45
N GLY A 19 -29.08 -49.32 -37.63
CA GLY A 19 -27.77 -49.51 -38.20
C GLY A 19 -26.93 -48.26 -37.91
N ALA A 20 -25.63 -48.42 -38.08
CA ALA A 20 -24.60 -47.43 -37.83
C ALA A 20 -24.73 -46.14 -38.65
N ARG A 21 -23.97 -45.14 -38.19
CA ARG A 21 -23.47 -43.93 -38.88
C ARG A 21 -24.20 -42.63 -38.50
N VAL A 22 -23.73 -41.98 -37.44
CA VAL A 22 -23.36 -40.54 -37.47
C VAL A 22 -22.23 -40.32 -36.45
N LEU A 23 -21.03 -40.78 -36.79
CA LEU A 23 -19.79 -40.40 -36.12
C LEU A 23 -19.31 -39.13 -36.81
N GLY A 24 -19.66 -37.96 -36.29
CA GLY A 24 -19.25 -36.70 -36.93
C GLY A 24 -20.06 -35.49 -36.54
N LEU A 25 -20.14 -35.16 -35.25
CA LEU A 25 -20.62 -33.83 -34.83
C LEU A 25 -20.18 -33.45 -33.40
N CYS A 26 -18.91 -33.64 -33.05
CA CYS A 26 -18.39 -33.19 -31.74
C CYS A 26 -17.22 -32.20 -31.83
N LEU A 27 -16.89 -31.67 -33.02
CA LEU A 27 -15.64 -30.93 -33.25
C LEU A 27 -15.85 -29.46 -33.69
N ALA A 28 -16.93 -28.81 -33.24
CA ALA A 28 -17.23 -27.43 -33.64
C ALA A 28 -17.69 -26.50 -32.49
N LEU A 29 -17.50 -26.86 -31.22
CA LEU A 29 -17.90 -26.04 -30.05
C LEU A 29 -16.72 -25.61 -29.16
N GLY A 30 -15.48 -25.80 -29.61
CA GLY A 30 -14.28 -25.52 -28.82
C GLY A 30 -13.56 -24.20 -29.11
N LEU A 31 -14.08 -23.33 -30.00
CA LEU A 31 -13.29 -22.21 -30.54
C LEU A 31 -13.73 -20.79 -30.13
N CYS A 32 -14.70 -20.61 -29.24
CA CYS A 32 -15.26 -19.27 -28.97
C CYS A 32 -15.16 -18.74 -27.53
N ALA A 33 -14.50 -19.41 -26.59
CA ALA A 33 -14.42 -18.93 -25.20
C ALA A 33 -13.05 -18.34 -24.80
N GLY A 34 -12.16 -18.06 -25.76
CA GLY A 34 -10.91 -17.34 -25.56
C GLY A 34 -11.05 -15.82 -25.63
N ALA A 35 -12.24 -15.28 -25.34
CA ALA A 35 -12.48 -13.84 -25.32
C ALA A 35 -11.80 -13.25 -24.07
N SER A 36 -10.63 -12.66 -24.30
CA SER A 36 -9.98 -11.60 -23.51
C SER A 36 -10.72 -11.17 -22.25
N ALA A 37 -10.23 -11.59 -21.09
CA ALA A 37 -10.45 -10.84 -19.86
C ALA A 37 -9.60 -9.55 -19.95
N CYS A 38 -10.13 -8.52 -20.61
CA CYS A 38 -9.58 -7.19 -20.51
C CYS A 38 -9.78 -6.71 -19.07
N VAL A 39 -8.71 -6.75 -18.28
CA VAL A 39 -8.68 -6.09 -16.97
C VAL A 39 -8.57 -4.60 -17.26
N VAL A 40 -9.68 -3.88 -17.09
CA VAL A 40 -9.67 -2.42 -17.10
C VAL A 40 -9.20 -1.96 -15.72
N THR A 41 -7.93 -1.58 -15.62
CA THR A 41 -7.43 -0.79 -14.49
C THR A 41 -7.87 0.65 -14.71
N GLU A 42 -8.88 1.08 -13.95
CA GLU A 42 -9.26 2.48 -13.86
C GLU A 42 -8.31 3.17 -12.88
N THR A 43 -7.45 4.03 -13.41
CA THR A 43 -6.60 4.90 -12.58
C THR A 43 -7.45 6.08 -12.12
N VAL A 44 -8.18 5.91 -11.02
CA VAL A 44 -8.86 7.03 -10.36
C VAL A 44 -7.77 7.93 -9.78
N ARG A 45 -7.53 9.08 -10.44
CA ARG A 45 -6.79 10.16 -9.78
C ARG A 45 -7.69 10.68 -8.66
N PRO A 46 -7.23 10.68 -7.39
CA PRO A 46 -8.02 11.27 -6.33
C PRO A 46 -8.35 12.72 -6.72
N ASP A 47 -9.57 13.16 -6.45
CA ASP A 47 -9.93 14.56 -6.56
C ASP A 47 -9.01 15.34 -5.58
N HIS A 48 -8.13 16.19 -6.11
CA HIS A 48 -7.18 16.96 -5.31
C HIS A 48 -7.85 18.18 -4.66
N GLY A 49 -9.17 18.11 -4.43
CA GLY A 49 -9.97 19.25 -3.99
C GLY A 49 -9.76 20.48 -4.88
N ASP A 50 -10.21 21.62 -4.39
CA ASP A 50 -10.08 22.93 -5.01
C ASP A 50 -8.63 23.47 -5.07
N GLY A 51 -7.62 22.62 -4.86
CA GLY A 51 -6.20 22.91 -5.12
C GLY A 51 -5.62 24.07 -4.30
N ARG A 52 -6.35 24.58 -3.31
CA ARG A 52 -5.86 25.65 -2.45
C ARG A 52 -4.78 25.10 -1.55
N ALA A 53 -3.53 25.45 -1.85
CA ALA A 53 -2.40 25.25 -0.96
C ALA A 53 -2.76 25.84 0.41
N ARG A 54 -2.84 24.98 1.43
CA ARG A 54 -2.96 25.42 2.82
C ARG A 54 -1.56 25.66 3.34
N SER A 55 -1.31 26.88 3.82
CA SER A 55 -0.08 27.14 4.57
C SER A 55 -0.16 26.38 5.88
N LEU A 56 0.85 25.57 6.16
CA LEU A 56 1.04 24.98 7.48
C LEU A 56 2.08 25.81 8.21
N GLU A 57 1.81 26.09 9.48
CA GLU A 57 2.72 26.85 10.32
C GLU A 57 3.71 25.91 11.01
N VAL A 58 4.94 26.39 11.20
CA VAL A 58 5.92 25.68 12.02
C VAL A 58 5.51 25.86 13.47
N ALA A 59 5.01 24.78 14.08
CA ALA A 59 4.57 24.76 15.47
C ALA A 59 5.74 24.63 16.44
N ALA A 60 6.80 23.93 16.04
CA ALA A 60 8.00 23.74 16.84
C ALA A 60 9.21 23.39 15.97
N THR A 61 10.40 23.74 16.44
CA THR A 61 11.68 23.35 15.84
C THR A 61 12.53 22.65 16.90
N PHE A 62 13.23 21.59 16.50
CA PHE A 62 14.14 20.82 17.35
C PHE A 62 15.50 20.71 16.69
N ASP A 63 16.57 20.93 17.45
CA ASP A 63 17.92 20.56 17.03
C ASP A 63 18.13 19.06 17.21
N VAL A 64 18.72 18.42 16.22
CA VAL A 64 19.10 17.01 16.26
C VAL A 64 20.55 16.92 16.74
N VAL A 65 20.74 16.39 17.94
CA VAL A 65 22.05 16.25 18.56
C VAL A 65 22.50 14.80 18.51
N ALA A 66 23.65 14.55 17.90
CA ALA A 66 24.33 13.25 17.87
C ALA A 66 25.78 13.43 18.34
N SER A 67 26.22 12.60 19.28
CA SER A 67 27.58 12.66 19.85
C SER A 67 27.99 14.07 20.31
N GLY A 68 27.06 14.82 20.90
CA GLY A 68 27.28 16.19 21.39
C GLY A 68 27.34 17.29 20.32
N THR A 69 27.07 16.98 19.05
CA THR A 69 27.08 17.94 17.94
C THR A 69 25.71 18.05 17.29
N ILE A 70 25.31 19.24 16.86
CA ILE A 70 24.10 19.46 16.05
C ILE A 70 24.37 18.94 14.63
N VAL A 71 23.62 17.93 14.20
CA VAL A 71 23.77 17.28 12.90
C VAL A 71 22.62 17.58 11.93
N GLY A 72 21.54 18.18 12.43
CA GLY A 72 20.37 18.54 11.66
C GLY A 72 19.30 19.18 12.51
N GLN A 73 18.11 19.33 11.93
CA GLN A 73 16.96 19.93 12.58
C GLN A 73 15.68 19.19 12.20
N VAL A 74 14.69 19.27 13.07
CA VAL A 74 13.33 18.77 12.82
C VAL A 74 12.36 19.94 12.98
N GLN A 75 11.52 20.17 11.98
CA GLN A 75 10.42 21.12 12.06
C GLN A 75 9.10 20.38 12.13
N GLN A 76 8.30 20.67 13.16
CA GLN A 76 6.95 20.17 13.29
C GLN A 76 5.99 21.16 12.60
N TYR A 77 5.29 20.66 11.59
CA TYR A 77 4.19 21.39 10.95
C TYR A 77 2.87 20.85 11.47
N GLY A 78 1.92 21.75 11.70
CA GLY A 78 0.57 21.38 12.13
C GLY A 78 -0.48 22.35 11.60
N ASP A 79 -1.70 21.84 11.46
CA ASP A 79 -2.88 22.66 11.20
C ASP A 79 -3.58 22.94 12.55
N SER A 80 -3.71 24.21 12.93
CA SER A 80 -4.43 24.60 14.16
C SER A 80 -5.89 24.15 14.15
N SER A 81 -6.48 23.97 12.96
CA SER A 81 -7.84 23.44 12.79
C SER A 81 -7.91 21.91 12.83
N SER A 82 -6.77 21.20 12.76
CA SER A 82 -6.70 19.74 12.80
C SER A 82 -5.42 19.25 13.50
N PRO A 83 -5.42 19.15 14.85
CA PRO A 83 -4.24 18.76 15.63
C PRO A 83 -3.68 17.37 15.28
N GLN A 84 -4.53 16.51 14.72
CA GLN A 84 -4.16 15.17 14.29
C GLN A 84 -3.38 15.16 12.97
N LYS A 85 -3.41 16.25 12.20
CA LYS A 85 -2.64 16.43 10.97
C LYS A 85 -1.39 17.22 11.26
N HIS A 86 -0.39 16.53 11.79
CA HIS A 86 0.96 17.05 11.88
C HIS A 86 1.94 16.13 11.17
N TYR A 87 3.03 16.71 10.69
CA TYR A 87 4.19 15.97 10.20
C TYR A 87 5.46 16.68 10.65
N PHE A 88 6.54 15.92 10.64
CA PHE A 88 7.86 16.37 11.03
C PHE A 88 8.75 16.34 9.80
N ALA A 89 9.17 17.50 9.31
CA ALA A 89 10.19 17.59 8.28
C ALA A 89 11.57 17.42 8.94
N VAL A 90 12.41 16.57 8.37
CA VAL A 90 13.78 16.33 8.86
C VAL A 90 14.77 16.93 7.89
N MET A 91 15.64 17.79 8.40
CA MET A 91 16.60 18.55 7.62
C MET A 91 18.03 18.26 8.08
N ASN A 92 18.97 18.30 7.14
CA ASN A 92 20.39 18.26 7.49
C ASN A 92 20.87 19.60 8.09
N ARG A 93 22.13 19.64 8.54
CA ARG A 93 22.77 20.84 9.10
C ARG A 93 22.82 22.06 8.17
N TRP A 94 22.53 21.90 6.88
CA TRP A 94 22.49 23.00 5.90
C TRP A 94 21.06 23.48 5.61
N GLY A 95 20.06 22.98 6.34
CA GLY A 95 18.66 23.35 6.17
C GLY A 95 17.99 22.69 4.96
N GLN A 96 18.63 21.70 4.33
CA GLN A 96 17.99 20.94 3.25
C GLN A 96 17.13 19.83 3.85
N GLU A 97 15.86 19.78 3.43
CA GLU A 97 14.94 18.71 3.79
C GLU A 97 15.37 17.38 3.15
N LEU A 98 15.48 16.34 3.98
CA LEU A 98 15.83 14.98 3.56
C LEU A 98 14.60 14.07 3.47
N GLY A 99 13.51 14.46 4.12
CA GLY A 99 12.29 13.66 4.20
C GLY A 99 11.40 14.09 5.35
N LEU A 100 10.37 13.27 5.59
CA LEU A 100 9.34 13.56 6.57
C LEU A 100 8.92 12.32 7.37
N VAL A 101 8.47 12.54 8.59
CA VAL A 101 7.78 11.56 9.44
C VAL A 101 6.38 12.08 9.70
N ASP A 102 5.35 11.33 9.33
CA ASP A 102 3.98 11.78 9.59
C ASP A 102 3.48 11.43 11.00
N GLY A 103 2.29 11.91 11.37
CA GLY A 103 1.67 11.62 12.67
C GLY A 103 1.35 10.14 12.94
N LEU A 104 1.47 9.26 11.93
CA LEU A 104 1.36 7.80 12.09
C LEU A 104 2.74 7.13 12.25
N GLY A 105 3.82 7.91 12.21
CA GLY A 105 5.18 7.41 12.27
C GLY A 105 5.68 6.79 10.96
N ARG A 106 5.02 7.01 9.82
CA ARG A 106 5.53 6.58 8.51
C ARG A 106 6.63 7.53 8.07
N ILE A 107 7.71 6.96 7.56
CA ILE A 107 8.95 7.67 7.23
C ILE A 107 9.13 7.68 5.73
N TRP A 108 9.31 8.87 5.18
CA TRP A 108 9.45 9.10 3.75
C TRP A 108 10.73 9.89 3.48
N ARG A 109 11.49 9.49 2.46
CA ARG A 109 12.75 10.13 2.08
C ARG A 109 12.61 10.82 0.73
N HIS A 110 13.09 12.06 0.65
CA HIS A 110 13.24 12.78 -0.60
C HIS A 110 14.62 12.48 -1.20
N ARG A 111 14.64 11.95 -2.42
CA ARG A 111 15.87 11.73 -3.18
C ARG A 111 16.06 12.88 -4.16
N PRO A 112 17.31 13.37 -4.35
CA PRO A 112 17.58 14.35 -5.38
C PRO A 112 17.08 13.85 -6.74
N HIS A 113 16.37 14.71 -7.46
CA HIS A 113 15.85 14.46 -8.82
C HIS A 113 14.69 13.46 -8.92
N GLU A 114 14.28 12.82 -7.83
CA GLU A 114 13.07 12.00 -7.81
C GLU A 114 11.84 12.88 -7.54
N SER A 115 10.77 12.66 -8.31
CA SER A 115 9.52 13.39 -8.12
C SER A 115 8.66 12.84 -6.99
N GLU A 116 8.87 11.57 -6.61
CA GLU A 116 8.08 10.90 -5.59
C GLU A 116 8.95 10.53 -4.37
N PRO A 117 8.46 10.75 -3.14
CA PRO A 117 9.15 10.31 -1.93
C PRO A 117 9.20 8.78 -1.82
N GLU A 118 10.33 8.27 -1.34
CA GLU A 118 10.55 6.85 -1.07
C GLU A 118 10.09 6.50 0.36
N ALA A 119 9.23 5.49 0.51
CA ALA A 119 8.88 4.96 1.84
C ALA A 119 10.07 4.17 2.42
N VAL A 120 10.65 4.64 3.53
CA VAL A 120 11.83 4.00 4.17
C VAL A 120 11.48 3.23 5.45
N GLY A 121 10.20 3.24 5.84
CA GLY A 121 9.66 2.40 6.91
C GLY A 121 8.71 3.14 7.84
N SER A 122 8.58 2.64 9.07
CA SER A 122 7.75 3.24 10.11
C SER A 122 8.38 3.11 11.50
N GLY A 123 8.04 4.01 12.41
CA GLY A 123 8.47 3.97 13.80
C GLY A 123 8.30 5.31 14.53
N PRO A 124 8.79 5.41 15.78
CA PRO A 124 8.82 6.67 16.52
C PRO A 124 9.64 7.74 15.78
N LEU A 125 9.35 9.02 16.06
CA LEU A 125 10.03 10.16 15.44
C LEU A 125 11.57 10.04 15.51
N ALA A 126 12.13 9.69 16.66
CA ALA A 126 13.59 9.56 16.82
C ALA A 126 14.22 8.51 15.89
N GLU A 127 13.51 7.40 15.63
CA GLU A 127 13.96 6.38 14.67
C GLU A 127 13.86 6.88 13.22
N GLY A 128 12.81 7.63 12.89
CA GLY A 128 12.68 8.29 11.60
C GLY A 128 13.81 9.28 11.34
N VAL A 129 14.12 10.13 12.32
CA VAL A 129 15.23 11.09 12.26
C VAL A 129 16.57 10.37 12.09
N ARG A 130 16.80 9.31 12.87
CA ARG A 130 18.01 8.48 12.75
C ARG A 130 18.20 7.94 11.33
N ARG A 131 17.14 7.38 10.74
CA ARG A 131 17.18 6.84 9.37
C ARG A 131 17.38 7.93 8.32
N LEU A 132 16.65 9.04 8.42
CA LEU A 132 16.71 10.11 7.42
C LEU A 132 18.08 10.80 7.42
N LEU A 133 18.69 11.00 8.58
CA LEU A 133 20.05 11.55 8.73
C LEU A 133 21.17 10.49 8.66
N GLU A 134 20.84 9.23 8.42
CA GLU A 134 21.81 8.11 8.30
C GLU A 134 22.72 7.96 9.53
N LEU A 135 22.15 8.16 10.72
CA LEU A 135 22.88 8.10 11.98
C LEU A 135 23.01 6.65 12.48
N ALA A 136 24.15 6.34 13.07
CA ALA A 136 24.42 5.03 13.68
C ALA A 136 23.51 4.79 14.90
N ASP A 137 23.40 5.79 15.77
CA ASP A 137 22.65 5.73 17.04
C ASP A 137 21.45 6.67 17.02
N THR A 138 20.48 6.40 17.90
CA THR A 138 19.30 7.26 18.10
C THR A 138 19.72 8.65 18.60
N PRO A 139 19.42 9.74 17.86
CA PRO A 139 19.80 11.08 18.27
C PRO A 139 18.91 11.61 19.39
N GLN A 140 19.38 12.68 20.03
CA GLN A 140 18.56 13.49 20.94
C GLN A 140 17.88 14.61 20.16
N LEU A 141 16.61 14.86 20.46
CA LEU A 141 15.86 16.01 19.95
C LEU A 141 15.75 17.04 21.06
N VAL A 142 16.34 18.20 20.84
CA VAL A 142 16.35 19.30 21.82
C VAL A 142 15.54 20.45 21.24
N ALA A 143 14.60 21.00 22.02
CA ALA A 143 13.82 22.15 21.57
C ALA A 143 14.77 23.29 21.17
N HIS A 144 14.64 23.76 19.92
CA HIS A 144 15.44 24.84 19.41
C HIS A 144 15.10 26.12 20.17
N ARG A 145 16.10 26.78 20.74
CA ARG A 145 15.92 28.10 21.34
C ARG A 145 16.23 29.13 20.27
N ALA A 146 15.25 29.94 19.92
CA ALA A 146 15.54 31.14 19.13
C ALA A 146 16.54 31.99 19.95
N GLU A 147 17.68 32.31 19.33
CA GLU A 147 18.56 33.34 19.87
C GLU A 147 17.90 34.69 19.53
N ASP A 148 17.42 35.38 20.57
CA ASP A 148 16.84 36.73 20.50
C ASP A 148 17.89 37.81 20.17
#